data_AF-A0A2E7X020-F1
#
_entry.id   AF-A0A2E7X020-F1
#
_cell.length_a   1.000
_cell.length_b   1.000
_cell.length_c   1.000
_cell.angle_alpha   90.00
_cell.angle_beta   90.00
_cell.angle_gamma   90.00
#
_symmetry.space_group_name_H-M   'P 1'
#
loop_
_entity.id
_entity.type
_entity.pdbx_description
1 polymer ?
#
loop_
_entity_poly.entity_id
_entity_poly.type
_entity_poly.pdbx_seq_one_letter_code
_entity_poly.pdbx_strand_id
1 'polypeptide(L)'
;MAFGTVKVDSITTSTKTVTVDNLTENGLLASAIGSTVQAFDADTAKTDIAQTFTASQRGEITTLTSATTVTPDFAASNNFTLTLAHTMDFANPTNCTPGQSGSIFLIQDGTGSRVITWGSYFDWAGGTAPTLSTAAGSVDRLDYIVRSASSIHSVVTLAYS
;
A
#
# COMPACT_ATOMS: atom_id res chain seq x y z
N MET A 1 31.20 37.23 26.40
CA MET A 1 32.17 36.20 26.80
C MET A 1 32.26 35.22 25.64
N ALA A 2 33.47 34.92 25.14
CA ALA A 2 33.65 34.03 23.99
C ALA A 2 33.42 32.58 24.44
N PHE A 3 32.51 31.86 23.79
CA PHE A 3 32.32 30.43 24.02
C PHE A 3 33.44 29.69 23.28
N GLY A 4 34.42 29.17 24.03
CA GLY A 4 35.49 28.35 23.46
C GLY A 4 35.01 26.93 23.16
N THR A 5 35.60 26.28 22.16
CA THR A 5 35.38 24.87 21.85
C THR A 5 36.24 23.98 22.73
N VAL A 6 35.63 22.93 23.30
CA VAL A 6 36.34 21.87 24.03
C VAL A 6 36.62 20.74 23.04
N LYS A 7 37.89 20.39 22.85
CA LYS A 7 38.33 19.24 22.06
C LYS A 7 39.02 18.24 22.99
N VAL A 8 38.52 16.99 23.03
CA VAL A 8 39.08 15.91 23.84
C VAL A 8 39.46 14.76 22.92
N ASP A 9 40.76 14.57 22.71
CA ASP A 9 41.26 13.60 21.71
C ASP A 9 41.43 12.16 22.26
N SER A 10 41.59 11.97 23.58
CA SER A 10 41.31 10.68 24.26
C SER A 10 41.33 10.85 25.80
N ILE A 11 40.53 10.05 26.51
CA ILE A 11 40.61 9.88 27.97
C ILE A 11 40.96 8.42 28.25
N THR A 12 42.11 8.19 28.86
CA THR A 12 42.63 6.84 29.06
C THR A 12 42.38 6.33 30.48
N THR A 13 42.30 7.21 31.50
CA THR A 13 41.71 6.95 32.83
C THR A 13 41.30 8.27 33.50
N SER A 14 40.09 8.36 34.08
CA SER A 14 39.66 9.54 34.86
C SER A 14 38.84 9.13 36.08
N THR A 15 39.08 9.77 37.22
CA THR A 15 38.26 9.69 38.45
C THR A 15 37.31 10.89 38.60
N LYS A 16 37.29 11.81 37.62
CA LYS A 16 36.39 12.98 37.59
C LYS A 16 35.43 12.93 36.41
N THR A 17 34.19 13.34 36.66
CA THR A 17 33.12 13.46 35.67
C THR A 17 33.36 14.66 34.76
N VAL A 18 33.35 14.45 33.45
CA VAL A 18 33.22 15.52 32.46
C VAL A 18 31.73 15.68 32.19
N THR A 19 31.14 16.77 32.66
CA THR A 19 29.74 17.11 32.33
C THR A 19 29.75 18.02 31.12
N VAL A 20 29.16 17.54 30.02
CA VAL A 20 28.87 18.38 28.85
C VAL A 20 27.45 18.89 29.03
N ASP A 21 27.31 20.03 29.71
CA ASP A 21 26.03 20.72 29.82
C ASP A 21 25.62 21.21 28.43
N ASN A 22 24.39 20.89 28.02
CA ASN A 22 23.85 21.04 26.66
C ASN A 22 24.48 20.14 25.58
N LEU A 23 24.71 18.86 25.89
CA LEU A 23 24.24 17.85 24.93
C LEU A 23 22.71 17.93 24.91
N THR A 24 22.14 18.97 24.28
CA THR A 24 20.77 18.83 23.79
C THR A 24 20.81 17.58 22.94
N GLU A 25 19.94 16.62 23.23
CA GLU A 25 19.80 15.30 22.59
C GLU A 25 19.56 15.41 21.08
N ASN A 26 20.49 15.97 20.34
CA ASN A 26 20.42 16.27 18.92
C ASN A 26 21.66 17.09 18.52
N GLY A 27 22.77 16.40 18.24
CA GLY A 27 23.83 16.96 17.37
C GLY A 27 23.33 17.28 15.94
N LEU A 28 22.03 17.19 15.71
CA LEU A 28 21.29 17.48 14.49
C LEU A 28 20.37 18.66 14.81
N LEU A 29 20.63 19.82 14.21
CA LEU A 29 19.69 20.94 14.30
C LEU A 29 18.29 20.45 13.88
N ALA A 30 17.19 20.91 14.48
CA ALA A 30 15.85 20.52 14.04
C ALA A 30 15.63 20.78 12.53
N SER A 31 16.31 21.78 11.98
CA SER A 31 16.37 22.09 10.54
C SER A 31 17.11 21.05 9.69
N ALA A 32 17.96 20.21 10.31
CA ALA A 32 18.67 19.10 9.69
C ALA A 32 17.78 17.84 9.58
N ILE A 33 16.77 17.71 10.45
CA ILE A 33 15.76 16.64 10.35
C ILE A 33 14.86 16.95 9.14
N GLY A 34 14.75 16.02 8.21
CA GLY A 34 14.02 16.21 6.94
C GLY A 34 14.85 16.76 5.77
N SER A 35 16.05 17.32 6.02
CA SER A 35 16.92 17.88 4.97
C SER A 35 18.24 17.12 4.82
N THR A 36 19.11 17.11 5.85
CA THR A 36 20.43 16.47 5.82
C THR A 36 20.47 15.09 6.48
N VAL A 37 19.56 14.80 7.42
CA VAL A 37 19.52 13.50 8.13
C VAL A 37 18.74 12.45 7.35
N GLN A 38 17.61 12.84 6.76
CA GLN A 38 16.80 11.94 5.91
C GLN A 38 17.45 11.66 4.56
N ALA A 39 18.53 12.35 4.20
CA ALA A 39 19.31 12.05 3.00
C ALA A 39 20.04 10.69 3.10
N PHE A 40 20.11 10.06 4.28
CA PHE A 40 20.74 8.76 4.47
C PHE A 40 19.76 7.58 4.49
N ASP A 41 18.45 7.84 4.48
CA ASP A 41 17.42 6.83 4.20
C ASP A 41 16.82 7.12 2.83
N ALA A 42 17.50 6.64 1.79
CA ALA A 42 17.07 6.81 0.40
C ALA A 42 15.75 6.07 0.09
N ASP A 43 15.23 5.29 1.04
CA ASP A 43 14.09 4.40 0.86
C ASP A 43 12.78 4.96 1.48
N THR A 44 12.77 6.24 1.90
CA THR A 44 11.56 6.89 2.44
C THR A 44 10.74 7.65 1.38
N ALA A 45 9.45 7.33 1.29
CA ALA A 45 8.46 8.14 0.55
C ALA A 45 8.11 9.42 1.32
N LYS A 46 8.24 10.59 0.68
CA LYS A 46 7.81 11.89 1.23
C LYS A 46 6.38 12.18 0.74
N THR A 47 5.44 12.33 1.66
CA THR A 47 4.01 12.50 1.36
C THR A 47 3.58 13.95 1.19
N ASP A 48 4.45 14.91 1.54
CA ASP A 48 4.22 16.36 1.50
C ASP A 48 4.86 17.06 0.30
N ILE A 49 5.61 16.33 -0.53
CA ILE A 49 6.27 16.85 -1.72
C ILE A 49 6.23 15.82 -2.86
N ALA A 50 6.19 16.31 -4.11
CA ALA A 50 6.28 15.44 -5.29
C ALA A 50 7.61 14.68 -5.32
N GLN A 51 7.54 13.39 -5.64
CA GLN A 51 8.71 12.51 -5.74
C GLN A 51 8.94 12.06 -7.18
N THR A 52 10.20 12.04 -7.59
CA THR A 52 10.65 11.39 -8.84
C THR A 52 11.42 10.13 -8.47
N PHE A 53 10.87 8.96 -8.78
CA PHE A 53 11.55 7.68 -8.58
C PHE A 53 12.40 7.36 -9.81
N THR A 54 13.67 7.02 -9.62
CA THR A 54 14.59 6.60 -10.69
C THR A 54 14.64 5.08 -10.87
N ALA A 55 13.93 4.34 -10.01
CA ALA A 55 13.75 2.90 -10.06
C ALA A 55 12.28 2.52 -9.87
N SER A 56 11.90 1.33 -10.35
CA SER A 56 10.53 0.83 -10.26
C SER A 56 10.04 0.74 -8.81
N GLN A 57 8.92 1.39 -8.53
CA GLN A 57 8.15 1.19 -7.31
C GLN A 57 7.01 0.23 -7.62
N ARG A 58 6.78 -0.75 -6.74
CA ARG A 58 5.71 -1.73 -6.89
C ARG A 58 4.68 -1.53 -5.80
N GLY A 59 3.40 -1.69 -6.13
CA GLY A 59 2.36 -1.89 -5.14
C GLY A 59 2.38 -3.33 -4.65
N GLU A 60 2.12 -3.54 -3.36
CA GLU A 60 1.88 -4.88 -2.83
C GLU A 60 0.66 -5.52 -3.51
N ILE A 61 0.68 -6.85 -3.68
CA ILE A 61 -0.51 -7.62 -4.04
C ILE A 61 -0.91 -8.43 -2.80
N THR A 62 -1.99 -8.01 -2.14
CA THR A 62 -2.50 -8.71 -0.96
C THR A 62 -3.40 -9.86 -1.39
N THR A 63 -3.14 -11.07 -0.90
CA THR A 63 -3.99 -12.23 -1.15
C THR A 63 -5.22 -12.18 -0.26
N LEU A 64 -6.40 -12.14 -0.87
CA LEU A 64 -7.67 -12.29 -0.17
C LEU A 64 -7.94 -13.77 0.12
N THR A 65 -8.52 -14.05 1.29
CA THR A 65 -8.92 -15.41 1.65
C THR A 65 -10.27 -15.73 1.01
N SER A 66 -10.34 -16.84 0.27
CA SER A 66 -11.58 -17.33 -0.33
C SER A 66 -12.61 -17.71 0.74
N ALA A 67 -13.86 -17.30 0.52
CA ALA A 67 -15.02 -17.66 1.33
C ALA A 67 -16.30 -17.50 0.49
N THR A 68 -17.45 -17.92 1.02
CA THR A 68 -18.76 -17.66 0.36
C THR A 68 -19.10 -16.18 0.30
N THR A 69 -18.50 -15.37 1.18
CA THR A 69 -18.54 -13.91 1.14
C THR A 69 -17.14 -13.39 1.43
N VAL A 70 -16.61 -12.55 0.55
CA VAL A 70 -15.31 -11.90 0.73
C VAL A 70 -15.52 -10.40 0.76
N THR A 71 -14.99 -9.75 1.80
CA THR A 71 -15.00 -8.29 1.96
C THR A 71 -13.56 -7.79 1.90
N PRO A 72 -13.12 -7.17 0.79
CA PRO A 72 -11.78 -6.59 0.71
C PRO A 72 -11.61 -5.43 1.70
N ASP A 73 -10.42 -5.32 2.29
CA ASP A 73 -10.00 -4.13 3.03
C ASP A 73 -9.08 -3.28 2.15
N PHE A 74 -9.58 -2.14 1.67
CA PHE A 74 -8.80 -1.26 0.80
C PHE A 74 -7.72 -0.47 1.56
N ALA A 75 -7.68 -0.52 2.90
CA ALA A 75 -6.52 -0.03 3.64
C ALA A 75 -5.32 -0.98 3.56
N ALA A 76 -5.52 -2.27 3.22
CA ALA A 76 -4.45 -3.25 3.18
C ALA A 76 -3.51 -3.07 1.98
N SER A 77 -4.06 -2.82 0.79
CA SER A 77 -3.30 -2.55 -0.43
C SER A 77 -4.16 -1.90 -1.51
N ASN A 78 -3.50 -1.43 -2.57
CA ASN A 78 -4.15 -1.07 -3.83
C ASN A 78 -4.43 -2.29 -4.71
N ASN A 79 -3.59 -3.33 -4.64
CA ASN A 79 -3.72 -4.50 -5.52
C ASN A 79 -3.99 -5.76 -4.71
N PHE A 80 -4.81 -6.64 -5.28
CA PHE A 80 -5.24 -7.86 -4.64
C PHE A 80 -5.21 -9.05 -5.59
N THR A 81 -5.18 -10.24 -5.00
CA THR A 81 -5.46 -11.49 -5.72
C THR A 81 -6.44 -12.35 -4.92
N LEU A 82 -7.34 -13.03 -5.61
CA LEU A 82 -8.32 -13.92 -5.01
C LEU A 82 -8.51 -15.16 -5.90
N THR A 83 -8.20 -16.32 -5.34
CA THR A 83 -8.63 -17.60 -5.92
C THR A 83 -10.07 -17.89 -5.52
N LEU A 84 -10.93 -18.15 -6.49
CA LEU A 84 -12.33 -18.47 -6.35
C LEU A 84 -12.46 -19.97 -6.07
N ALA A 85 -12.60 -20.35 -4.81
CA ALA A 85 -12.89 -21.74 -4.42
C ALA A 85 -14.39 -22.02 -4.20
N HIS A 86 -15.23 -20.98 -4.31
CA HIS A 86 -16.68 -21.04 -4.11
C HIS A 86 -17.39 -20.16 -5.14
N THR A 87 -18.67 -20.46 -5.40
CA THR A 87 -19.59 -19.42 -5.82
C THR A 87 -19.80 -18.48 -4.64
N MET A 88 -19.60 -17.19 -4.85
CA MET A 88 -19.41 -16.24 -3.75
C MET A 88 -20.03 -14.86 -3.99
N ASP A 89 -20.19 -14.12 -2.89
CA ASP A 89 -20.49 -12.70 -2.85
C ASP A 89 -19.20 -11.90 -2.60
N PHE A 90 -18.83 -11.07 -3.56
CA PHE A 90 -17.74 -10.12 -3.42
C PHE A 90 -18.33 -8.81 -2.89
N ALA A 91 -18.40 -8.74 -1.56
CA ALA A 91 -19.06 -7.67 -0.84
C ALA A 91 -18.37 -6.32 -1.07
N ASN A 92 -19.09 -5.25 -0.72
CA ASN A 92 -18.56 -3.89 -0.75
C ASN A 92 -17.27 -3.79 0.09
N PRO A 93 -16.16 -3.28 -0.47
CA PRO A 93 -14.93 -3.13 0.30
C PRO A 93 -15.09 -2.20 1.49
N THR A 94 -14.28 -2.43 2.51
CA THR A 94 -14.11 -1.50 3.63
C THR A 94 -12.98 -0.52 3.34
N ASN A 95 -12.99 0.63 4.03
CA ASN A 95 -11.92 1.64 3.95
C ASN A 95 -11.68 2.25 2.55
N CYS A 96 -12.72 2.32 1.72
CA CYS A 96 -12.69 2.99 0.42
C CYS A 96 -12.30 4.47 0.56
N THR A 97 -11.13 4.83 0.02
CA THR A 97 -10.65 6.22 0.00
C THR A 97 -10.72 6.80 -1.41
N PRO A 98 -11.41 7.93 -1.65
CA PRO A 98 -11.50 8.54 -2.97
C PRO A 98 -10.12 8.77 -3.61
N GLY A 99 -9.99 8.42 -4.89
CA GLY A 99 -8.73 8.50 -5.64
C GLY A 99 -7.86 7.24 -5.56
N GLN A 100 -8.15 6.32 -4.63
CA GLN A 100 -7.48 5.02 -4.59
C GLN A 100 -7.81 4.21 -5.85
N SER A 101 -6.79 3.63 -6.48
CA SER A 101 -6.92 2.84 -7.70
C SER A 101 -6.01 1.62 -7.63
N GLY A 102 -6.40 0.56 -8.34
CA GLY A 102 -5.57 -0.64 -8.45
C GLY A 102 -6.25 -1.75 -9.24
N SER A 103 -5.73 -2.96 -9.10
CA SER A 103 -6.22 -4.15 -9.78
C SER A 103 -6.46 -5.31 -8.83
N ILE A 104 -7.45 -6.15 -9.13
CA ILE A 104 -7.76 -7.39 -8.44
C ILE A 104 -7.69 -8.53 -9.44
N PHE A 105 -6.77 -9.47 -9.24
CA PHE A 105 -6.72 -10.71 -10.01
C PHE A 105 -7.70 -11.71 -9.42
N LEU A 106 -8.61 -12.22 -10.25
CA LEU A 106 -9.65 -13.17 -9.89
C LEU A 106 -9.35 -14.48 -10.60
N ILE A 107 -9.09 -15.54 -9.86
CA ILE A 107 -8.55 -16.79 -10.40
C ILE A 107 -9.55 -17.91 -10.14
N GLN A 108 -10.09 -18.55 -11.17
CA GLN A 108 -10.87 -19.78 -11.01
C GLN A 108 -10.00 -20.86 -10.35
N ASP A 109 -10.56 -21.63 -9.40
CA ASP A 109 -9.87 -22.80 -8.88
C ASP A 109 -9.66 -23.89 -9.97
N GLY A 110 -9.05 -25.01 -9.58
CA GLY A 110 -8.80 -26.14 -10.47
C GLY A 110 -10.06 -26.84 -11.00
N THR A 111 -11.26 -26.49 -10.50
CA THR A 111 -12.54 -27.00 -11.03
C THR A 111 -13.14 -26.02 -12.02
N GLY A 112 -13.07 -24.72 -11.72
CA GLY A 112 -13.73 -23.67 -12.48
C GLY A 112 -15.23 -23.54 -12.15
N SER A 113 -15.94 -22.79 -12.99
CA SER A 113 -17.36 -22.50 -12.89
C SER A 113 -17.80 -21.82 -11.58
N ARG A 114 -16.88 -21.11 -10.92
CA ARG A 114 -17.23 -20.24 -9.79
C ARG A 114 -17.83 -18.95 -10.32
N VAL A 115 -18.95 -18.56 -9.73
CA VAL A 115 -19.65 -17.33 -10.06
C VAL A 115 -19.49 -16.33 -8.92
N ILE A 116 -19.31 -15.06 -9.27
CA ILE A 116 -19.26 -13.95 -8.32
C ILE A 116 -20.54 -13.12 -8.46
N THR A 117 -21.11 -12.76 -7.32
CA THR A 117 -22.04 -11.64 -7.19
C THR A 117 -21.30 -10.45 -6.61
N TRP A 118 -21.68 -9.24 -7.03
CA TRP A 118 -20.91 -8.03 -6.73
C TRP A 118 -21.69 -7.11 -5.80
N GLY A 119 -20.97 -6.54 -4.83
CA GLY A 119 -21.49 -5.47 -3.98
C GLY A 119 -21.96 -4.25 -4.78
N SER A 120 -22.89 -3.51 -4.20
CA SER A 120 -23.52 -2.34 -4.83
C SER A 120 -22.58 -1.16 -5.09
N TYR A 121 -21.37 -1.14 -4.52
CA TYR A 121 -20.41 -0.05 -4.72
C TYR A 121 -19.72 -0.13 -6.08
N PHE A 122 -19.63 -1.33 -6.67
CA PHE A 122 -19.02 -1.53 -7.99
C PHE A 122 -19.95 -1.01 -9.09
N ASP A 123 -19.56 0.10 -9.69
CA ASP A 123 -20.21 0.70 -10.85
C ASP A 123 -19.44 0.30 -12.11
N TRP A 124 -20.11 -0.45 -12.97
CA TRP A 124 -19.50 -1.10 -14.13
C TRP A 124 -19.52 -0.20 -15.35
N ALA A 125 -18.42 -0.17 -16.10
CA ALA A 125 -18.44 0.38 -17.44
C ALA A 125 -19.50 -0.34 -18.29
N GLY A 126 -20.40 0.42 -18.91
CA GLY A 126 -21.56 -0.14 -19.63
C GLY A 126 -22.77 -0.50 -18.74
N GLY A 127 -22.70 -0.24 -17.44
CA GLY A 127 -23.83 -0.32 -16.50
C GLY A 127 -24.22 -1.73 -16.04
N THR A 128 -23.50 -2.77 -16.47
CA THR A 128 -23.79 -4.17 -16.10
C THR A 128 -22.52 -4.88 -15.65
N ALA A 129 -22.63 -5.69 -14.59
CA ALA A 129 -21.52 -6.52 -14.12
C ALA A 129 -21.08 -7.52 -15.21
N PRO A 130 -19.78 -7.67 -15.46
CA PRO A 130 -19.26 -8.63 -16.44
C PRO A 130 -19.44 -10.07 -15.95
N THR A 131 -19.58 -10.99 -16.90
CA THR A 131 -19.52 -12.44 -16.62
C THR A 131 -18.06 -12.88 -16.65
N LEU A 132 -17.57 -13.43 -15.54
CA LEU A 132 -16.20 -13.93 -15.43
C LEU A 132 -15.96 -15.20 -16.26
N SER A 133 -14.69 -15.43 -16.59
CA SER A 133 -14.25 -16.67 -17.22
C SER A 133 -14.44 -17.84 -16.26
N THR A 134 -14.89 -18.99 -16.79
CA THR A 134 -15.29 -20.14 -15.96
C THR A 134 -14.42 -21.38 -16.14
N ALA A 135 -13.50 -21.42 -17.10
CA ALA A 135 -12.61 -22.57 -17.23
C ALA A 135 -11.68 -22.64 -16.01
N ALA A 136 -11.35 -23.86 -15.57
CA ALA A 136 -10.43 -24.10 -14.47
C ALA A 136 -9.12 -23.32 -14.66
N GLY A 137 -8.67 -22.62 -13.61
CA GLY A 137 -7.45 -21.81 -13.65
C GLY A 137 -7.52 -20.53 -14.48
N SER A 138 -8.68 -20.19 -15.08
CA SER A 138 -8.83 -18.90 -15.79
C SER A 138 -8.60 -17.74 -14.84
N VAL A 139 -7.90 -16.72 -15.31
CA VAL A 139 -7.69 -15.48 -14.58
C VAL A 139 -8.46 -14.37 -15.28
N ASP A 140 -9.19 -13.58 -14.51
CA ASP A 140 -9.74 -12.30 -14.93
C ASP A 140 -9.11 -11.18 -14.09
N ARG A 141 -9.07 -9.96 -14.62
CA ARG A 141 -8.55 -8.80 -13.88
C ARG A 141 -9.61 -7.73 -13.78
N LEU A 142 -9.98 -7.36 -12.55
CA LEU A 142 -10.80 -6.19 -12.25
C LEU A 142 -9.89 -5.00 -12.01
N ASP A 143 -10.03 -3.95 -12.81
CA ASP A 143 -9.39 -2.65 -12.60
C ASP A 143 -10.40 -1.66 -12.02
N TYR A 144 -9.98 -0.86 -11.05
CA TYR A 144 -10.88 0.05 -10.34
C TYR A 144 -10.27 1.41 -10.00
N ILE A 145 -11.15 2.39 -9.80
CA ILE A 145 -10.87 3.66 -9.12
C ILE A 145 -12.03 4.02 -8.18
N VAL A 146 -11.71 4.34 -6.94
CA VAL A 146 -12.68 4.77 -5.92
C VAL A 146 -13.08 6.22 -6.19
N ARG A 147 -14.35 6.45 -6.54
CA ARG A 147 -14.92 7.80 -6.75
C ARG A 147 -15.43 8.40 -5.44
N SER A 148 -15.98 7.56 -4.56
CA SER A 148 -16.41 7.93 -3.20
C SER A 148 -16.31 6.73 -2.26
N ALA A 149 -16.54 6.92 -0.96
CA ALA A 149 -16.55 5.84 0.03
C ALA A 149 -17.57 4.71 -0.25
N SER A 150 -18.50 4.92 -1.20
CA SER A 150 -19.54 3.96 -1.60
C SER A 150 -19.70 3.84 -3.12
N SER A 151 -18.70 4.29 -3.90
CA SER A 151 -18.80 4.27 -5.35
C SER A 151 -17.44 4.04 -6.00
N ILE A 152 -17.35 2.94 -6.75
CA ILE A 152 -16.10 2.45 -7.34
C ILE A 152 -16.37 2.25 -8.83
N HIS A 153 -15.69 2.99 -9.70
CA HIS A 153 -15.75 2.70 -11.12
C HIS A 153 -14.91 1.45 -11.41
N SER A 154 -15.46 0.50 -12.18
CA SER A 154 -14.87 -0.82 -12.37
C SER A 154 -14.98 -1.33 -13.80
N VAL A 155 -13.92 -2.00 -14.25
CA VAL A 155 -13.82 -2.66 -15.56
C VAL A 155 -13.17 -4.02 -15.35
N VAL A 156 -13.64 -5.06 -16.04
CA VAL A 156 -12.98 -6.38 -16.03
C VAL A 156 -12.39 -6.68 -17.40
N THR A 157 -11.13 -7.08 -17.41
CA THR A 157 -10.48 -7.76 -18.54
C THR A 157 -10.63 -9.26 -18.34
N LEU A 158 -11.30 -9.93 -19.28
CA LEU A 158 -11.58 -11.36 -19.21
C LEU A 158 -10.44 -12.22 -19.79
N ALA A 159 -10.28 -13.43 -19.27
CA ALA A 159 -9.37 -14.46 -19.77
C ALA A 159 -7.93 -13.94 -19.97
N TYR A 160 -7.41 -13.32 -18.92
CA TYR A 160 -6.06 -12.79 -18.84
C TYR A 160 -5.07 -13.95 -18.60
N SER A 161 -4.45 -14.44 -19.67
CA SER A 161 -3.33 -15.42 -19.75
C SER A 161 -3.46 -16.73 -18.97
#